data_AF-A0A976QHX3-F1
#
_entry.id   AF-A0A976QHX3-F1
#
_cell.length_a   1.000
_cell.length_b   1.000
_cell.length_c   1.000
_cell.angle_alpha   90.00
_cell.angle_beta   90.00
_cell.angle_gamma   90.00
#
_symmetry.space_group_name_H-M   'P 1'
#
loop_
_entity.id
_entity.type
_entity.pdbx_description
1 polymer ?
#
loop_
_entity_poly.entity_id
_entity_poly.type
_entity_poly.pdbx_seq_one_letter_code
_entity_poly.pdbx_strand_id
1 'polypeptide(L)'
;MHPSRNGDLHLYTPHNDFARHIVNAHNGDFCALAYGGEYVITAGLEDTMIKLWSSSVDKLITEASAPLGVLAVSWIGINSIITAYTDGSGQIWKVDGELSPGPRFVNLDLRSTIGLPIDLVSRDQLKSNRQWRDKKLSQAKEIVADSGSRSQIAGIVDELCHRGFSIEAGLILADTAKAQKQPLWELESRLALVEGFGNSQAALPSLYALGGLLRKLKEPGLAQDYFKKILQIDENYLDVKEQIDSLQSDPLMHLCSEKDVRGDLMQKGQVLQELGKYTILNKKFSWRVVVKTGKTLFFNTHLNTQDAVNSISMAVEKYEPATYSVGLSQGRLFTGKELKDTTWIYVSLNKTDMPIAFALGIHSTTRGSELIPYEFFDTKLLTNSTEMSTRKHNQQVEKAWLKLQRSSDSKNWLRNIGKVSIESISQLGGKSLARTDDEY
;
A
#
# COMPACT_ATOMS: atom_id res chain seq x y z
N MET A 1 14.10 -45.86 0.70
CA MET A 1 13.62 -45.41 2.03
C MET A 1 12.13 -45.12 1.91
N HIS A 2 11.34 -45.33 2.96
CA HIS A 2 9.88 -45.12 2.94
C HIS A 2 9.42 -44.57 4.30
N PRO A 3 8.69 -43.45 4.34
CA PRO A 3 8.08 -42.93 5.56
C PRO A 3 6.79 -43.69 5.89
N SER A 4 6.41 -43.72 7.17
CA SER A 4 5.20 -44.36 7.66
C SER A 4 4.31 -43.37 8.43
N ARG A 5 3.02 -43.69 8.53
CA ARG A 5 2.03 -42.84 9.20
C ARG A 5 2.26 -42.65 10.69
N ASN A 6 3.01 -43.53 11.33
CA ASN A 6 3.35 -43.44 12.76
C ASN A 6 4.68 -42.73 13.01
N GLY A 7 5.28 -42.12 11.98
CA GLY A 7 6.50 -41.33 12.12
C GLY A 7 7.80 -42.10 11.94
N ASP A 8 7.74 -43.39 11.61
CA ASP A 8 8.93 -44.20 11.39
C ASP A 8 9.44 -44.08 9.94
N LEU A 9 10.75 -43.99 9.78
CA LEU A 9 11.45 -44.08 8.50
C LEU A 9 12.01 -45.50 8.33
N HIS A 10 11.59 -46.14 7.25
CA HIS A 10 12.03 -47.49 6.88
C HIS A 10 13.15 -47.41 5.85
N LEU A 11 14.30 -47.97 6.20
CA LEU A 11 15.47 -48.08 5.33
C LEU A 11 15.57 -49.54 4.85
N TYR A 12 15.86 -49.73 3.56
CA TYR A 12 16.01 -51.04 2.95
C TYR A 12 17.36 -51.10 2.25
N THR A 13 18.17 -52.13 2.55
CA THR A 13 19.45 -52.35 1.89
C THR A 13 19.27 -53.31 0.71
N PRO A 14 19.32 -52.82 -0.55
CA PRO A 14 18.96 -53.64 -1.72
C PRO A 14 19.92 -54.82 -1.97
N HIS A 15 21.15 -54.75 -1.49
CA HIS A 15 22.16 -55.80 -1.66
C HIS A 15 22.17 -56.86 -0.54
N ASN A 16 21.32 -56.70 0.48
CA ASN A 16 21.23 -57.60 1.62
C ASN A 16 19.80 -58.09 1.83
N ASP A 17 19.20 -58.68 0.79
CA ASP A 17 17.82 -59.18 0.79
C ASP A 17 16.79 -58.17 1.35
N PHE A 18 16.99 -56.88 1.02
CA PHE A 18 16.17 -55.78 1.54
C PHE A 18 16.10 -55.72 3.07
N ALA A 19 17.18 -56.09 3.76
CA ALA A 19 17.30 -55.95 5.21
C ALA A 19 16.77 -54.57 5.67
N ARG A 20 15.83 -54.61 6.61
CA ARG A 20 15.05 -53.44 7.05
C ARG A 20 15.61 -52.89 8.35
N HIS A 21 15.92 -51.60 8.33
CA HIS A 21 16.20 -50.81 9.52
C HIS A 21 15.09 -49.78 9.71
N ILE A 22 14.69 -49.51 10.96
CA ILE A 22 13.60 -48.60 11.30
C ILE A 22 14.15 -47.53 12.24
N VAL A 23 13.93 -46.27 11.88
CA VAL A 23 14.28 -45.10 12.69
C VAL A 23 12.99 -44.37 13.02
N ASN A 24 12.76 -44.07 14.30
CA ASN A 24 11.65 -43.18 14.68
C ASN A 24 12.05 -41.74 14.33
N ALA A 25 11.51 -41.22 13.22
CA ALA A 25 11.92 -39.94 12.67
C ALA A 25 11.05 -38.80 13.20
N HIS A 26 9.74 -38.99 13.28
CA HIS A 26 8.77 -37.94 13.63
C HIS A 26 7.75 -38.41 14.66
N ASN A 27 7.14 -37.45 15.36
CA ASN A 27 6.01 -37.72 16.27
C ASN A 27 4.70 -37.58 15.50
N GLY A 28 4.33 -38.60 14.72
CA GLY A 28 3.13 -38.58 13.85
C GLY A 28 3.48 -38.70 12.38
N ASP A 29 2.49 -38.47 11.51
CA ASP A 29 2.64 -38.70 10.07
C ASP A 29 3.68 -37.74 9.45
N PHE A 30 4.48 -38.26 8.52
CA PHE A 30 5.34 -37.46 7.68
C PHE A 30 5.38 -38.02 6.25
N CYS A 31 5.30 -37.13 5.28
CA CYS A 31 5.28 -37.51 3.86
C CYS A 31 6.45 -36.91 3.06
N ALA A 32 7.23 -36.02 3.67
CA ALA A 32 8.32 -35.31 3.03
C ALA A 32 9.68 -35.94 3.39
N LEU A 33 10.39 -36.42 2.36
CA LEU A 33 11.72 -37.02 2.44
C LEU A 33 12.57 -36.54 1.26
N ALA A 34 13.83 -36.13 1.51
CA ALA A 34 14.79 -35.81 0.46
C ALA A 34 16.20 -36.32 0.81
N TYR A 35 16.84 -36.99 -0.15
CA TYR A 35 18.22 -37.45 -0.05
C TYR A 35 19.12 -36.58 -0.94
N GLY A 36 20.25 -36.10 -0.42
CA GLY A 36 21.16 -35.23 -1.17
C GLY A 36 22.54 -35.12 -0.53
N GLY A 37 23.58 -35.46 -1.30
CA GLY A 37 24.97 -35.46 -0.82
C GLY A 37 25.16 -36.40 0.37
N GLU A 38 25.66 -35.85 1.48
CA GLU A 38 25.96 -36.56 2.73
C GLU A 38 24.79 -36.56 3.73
N TYR A 39 23.60 -36.10 3.31
CA TYR A 39 22.50 -35.82 4.23
C TYR A 39 21.16 -36.39 3.75
N VAL A 40 20.30 -36.65 4.73
CA VAL A 40 18.88 -36.96 4.54
C VAL A 40 18.03 -35.95 5.29
N ILE A 41 16.99 -35.43 4.64
CA ILE A 41 16.00 -34.57 5.26
C ILE A 41 14.69 -35.35 5.39
N THR A 42 14.11 -35.32 6.58
CA THR A 42 12.71 -35.70 6.82
C THR A 42 11.94 -34.49 7.33
N ALA A 43 10.68 -34.36 6.95
CA ALA A 43 9.85 -33.27 7.47
C ALA A 43 8.43 -33.74 7.76
N GLY A 44 7.96 -33.42 8.98
CA GLY A 44 6.71 -33.86 9.54
C GLY A 44 5.51 -33.06 9.07
N LEU A 45 4.41 -33.76 8.84
CA LEU A 45 3.14 -33.13 8.53
C LEU A 45 2.45 -32.62 9.80
N GLU A 46 2.47 -33.43 10.86
CA GLU A 46 1.78 -33.14 12.12
C GLU A 46 2.68 -32.47 13.17
N ASP A 47 3.92 -32.95 13.33
CA ASP A 47 4.84 -32.40 14.33
C ASP A 47 5.52 -31.09 13.90
N THR A 48 5.34 -30.69 12.63
CA THR A 48 5.93 -29.48 12.02
C THR A 48 7.44 -29.40 12.14
N MET A 49 8.14 -30.52 12.34
CA MET A 49 9.60 -30.54 12.44
C MET A 49 10.24 -30.86 11.09
N ILE A 50 11.39 -30.25 10.83
CA ILE A 50 12.30 -30.64 9.75
C ILE A 50 13.55 -31.17 10.43
N LYS A 51 13.99 -32.37 10.06
CA LYS A 51 15.13 -33.05 10.67
C LYS A 51 16.19 -33.35 9.62
N LEU A 52 17.44 -33.05 9.98
CA LEU A 52 18.63 -33.31 9.18
C LEU A 52 19.37 -34.51 9.77
N TRP A 53 19.58 -35.53 8.96
CA TRP A 53 20.26 -36.77 9.33
C TRP A 53 21.54 -36.95 8.53
N SER A 54 22.45 -37.77 9.05
CA SER A 54 23.54 -38.35 8.25
C SER A 54 22.97 -39.14 7.05
N SER A 55 23.77 -39.35 6.01
CA SER A 55 23.41 -40.16 4.84
C SER A 55 23.05 -41.61 5.19
N SER A 56 23.67 -42.16 6.24
CA SER A 56 23.35 -43.47 6.83
C SER A 56 22.09 -43.45 7.70
N VAL A 57 21.55 -42.27 8.05
CA VAL A 57 20.39 -42.07 8.93
C VAL A 57 20.60 -42.69 10.32
N ASP A 58 21.84 -42.86 10.74
CA ASP A 58 22.22 -43.36 12.07
C ASP A 58 22.31 -42.24 13.12
N LYS A 59 22.40 -40.99 12.67
CA LYS A 59 22.63 -39.83 13.52
C LYS A 59 21.75 -38.66 13.08
N LEU A 60 20.91 -38.19 14.00
CA LEU A 60 20.28 -36.88 13.89
C LEU A 60 21.35 -35.80 14.07
N ILE A 61 21.51 -34.94 13.06
CA ILE A 61 22.48 -33.85 13.06
C ILE A 61 21.86 -32.61 13.70
N THR A 62 20.67 -32.23 13.23
CA THR A 62 19.92 -31.09 13.76
C THR A 62 18.43 -31.21 13.43
N GLU A 63 17.61 -30.38 14.04
CA GLU A 63 16.20 -30.22 13.71
C GLU A 63 15.76 -28.76 13.85
N ALA A 64 14.73 -28.37 13.09
CA ALA A 64 14.16 -27.04 13.11
C ALA A 64 12.63 -27.11 13.03
N SER A 65 11.96 -26.17 13.69
CA SER A 65 10.51 -26.01 13.57
C SER A 65 10.15 -25.30 12.27
N ALA A 66 9.34 -25.96 11.45
CA ALA A 66 8.64 -25.36 10.33
C ALA A 66 7.41 -24.57 10.81
N PRO A 67 7.01 -23.51 10.09
CA PRO A 67 5.84 -22.71 10.47
C PRO A 67 4.52 -23.47 10.34
N LEU A 68 4.47 -24.53 9.53
CA LEU A 68 3.31 -25.35 9.22
C LEU A 68 3.75 -26.77 8.86
N GLY A 69 2.79 -27.69 8.75
CA GLY A 69 3.04 -29.05 8.29
C GLY A 69 3.66 -29.08 6.89
N VAL A 70 4.66 -29.94 6.70
CA VAL A 70 5.42 -30.05 5.45
C VAL A 70 4.87 -31.18 4.58
N LEU A 71 4.42 -30.83 3.38
CA LEU A 71 3.87 -31.77 2.39
C LEU A 71 4.96 -32.37 1.49
N ALA A 72 5.97 -31.58 1.13
CA ALA A 72 7.04 -32.00 0.26
C ALA A 72 8.34 -31.28 0.60
N VAL A 73 9.47 -31.94 0.35
CA VAL A 73 10.81 -31.38 0.50
C VAL A 73 11.71 -31.85 -0.63
N SER A 74 12.61 -30.98 -1.10
CA SER A 74 13.60 -31.34 -2.13
C SER A 74 14.87 -30.52 -2.00
N TRP A 75 16.00 -31.12 -2.35
CA TRP A 75 17.29 -30.44 -2.42
C TRP A 75 17.38 -29.48 -3.60
N ILE A 76 17.61 -28.20 -3.36
CA ILE A 76 17.81 -27.19 -4.40
C ILE A 76 19.24 -26.65 -4.32
N GLY A 77 20.20 -27.52 -4.67
CA GLY A 77 21.62 -27.20 -4.69
C GLY A 77 22.44 -27.98 -3.65
N ILE A 78 23.63 -27.46 -3.29
CA ILE A 78 24.58 -28.16 -2.38
C ILE A 78 24.09 -28.10 -0.93
N ASN A 79 23.59 -26.93 -0.51
CA ASN A 79 23.37 -26.58 0.89
C ASN A 79 22.00 -25.91 1.08
N SER A 80 21.01 -26.29 0.27
CA SER A 80 19.69 -25.71 0.36
C SER A 80 18.61 -26.74 0.04
N ILE A 81 17.49 -26.62 0.72
CA ILE A 81 16.26 -27.35 0.41
C ILE A 81 15.11 -26.38 0.19
N ILE A 82 14.07 -26.84 -0.47
CA ILE A 82 12.78 -26.16 -0.56
C ILE A 82 11.72 -27.06 0.07
N THR A 83 10.88 -26.47 0.91
CA THR A 83 9.70 -27.12 1.49
C THR A 83 8.43 -26.55 0.87
N ALA A 84 7.40 -27.40 0.75
CA ALA A 84 6.03 -26.99 0.47
C ALA A 84 5.16 -27.29 1.69
N TYR A 85 4.34 -26.33 2.09
CA TYR A 85 3.51 -26.39 3.30
C TYR A 85 2.05 -26.67 2.98
N THR A 86 1.29 -27.06 4.01
CA THR A 86 -0.15 -27.38 3.91
C THR A 86 -1.02 -26.23 3.42
N ASP A 87 -0.61 -24.98 3.62
CA ASP A 87 -1.29 -23.77 3.14
C ASP A 87 -0.98 -23.44 1.66
N GLY A 88 -0.18 -24.27 0.98
CA GLY A 88 0.26 -24.04 -0.39
C GLY A 88 1.39 -23.02 -0.53
N SER A 89 1.93 -22.52 0.59
CA SER A 89 3.17 -21.73 0.60
C SER A 89 4.39 -22.65 0.55
N GLY A 90 5.57 -22.08 0.34
CA GLY A 90 6.83 -22.83 0.40
C GLY A 90 7.96 -21.99 0.97
N GLN A 91 9.06 -22.63 1.35
CA GLN A 91 10.20 -21.93 1.94
C GLN A 91 11.52 -22.57 1.56
N ILE A 92 12.50 -21.73 1.26
CA ILE A 92 13.88 -22.19 1.11
C ILE A 92 14.52 -22.26 2.48
N TRP A 93 15.24 -23.33 2.74
CA TRP A 93 16.08 -23.48 3.91
C TRP A 93 17.53 -23.64 3.49
N LYS A 94 18.44 -23.07 4.27
CA LYS A 94 19.87 -23.31 4.13
C LYS A 94 20.28 -24.46 5.05
N VAL A 95 21.15 -25.32 4.54
CA VAL A 95 21.66 -26.52 5.18
C VAL A 95 23.19 -26.45 5.24
N ASP A 96 23.74 -26.20 6.42
CA ASP A 96 25.19 -26.09 6.65
C ASP A 96 25.62 -26.72 7.97
N GLY A 97 25.10 -27.92 8.24
CA GLY A 97 25.18 -28.57 9.56
C GLY A 97 24.08 -28.10 10.51
N GLU A 98 23.47 -26.96 10.20
CA GLU A 98 22.24 -26.46 10.80
C GLU A 98 21.14 -26.28 9.74
N LEU A 99 19.89 -26.07 10.19
CA LEU A 99 18.74 -25.75 9.34
C LEU A 99 18.30 -24.32 9.63
N SER A 100 18.59 -23.39 8.72
CA SER A 100 18.18 -22.00 8.87
C SER A 100 17.09 -21.60 7.85
N PRO A 101 15.99 -20.98 8.31
CA PRO A 101 14.90 -20.58 7.43
C PRO A 101 15.34 -19.42 6.54
N GLY A 102 15.09 -19.56 5.24
CA GLY A 102 15.27 -18.53 4.23
C GLY A 102 13.94 -17.96 3.74
N PRO A 103 13.90 -17.41 2.51
CA PRO A 103 12.71 -16.80 1.93
C PRO A 103 11.51 -17.74 1.89
N ARG A 104 10.33 -17.21 2.24
CA ARG A 104 9.03 -17.89 2.12
C ARG A 104 8.25 -17.31 0.95
N PHE A 105 7.66 -18.18 0.14
CA PHE A 105 6.80 -17.84 -0.99
C PHE A 105 5.37 -18.17 -0.64
N VAL A 106 4.45 -17.23 -0.85
CA VAL A 106 3.01 -17.39 -0.59
C VAL A 106 2.22 -17.34 -1.90
N ASN A 107 0.98 -17.82 -1.90
CA ASN A 107 0.05 -17.78 -3.03
C ASN A 107 0.46 -18.59 -4.28
N LEU A 108 1.22 -19.66 -4.11
CA LEU A 108 1.66 -20.54 -5.21
C LEU A 108 0.90 -21.87 -5.28
N ASP A 109 0.13 -22.21 -4.24
CA ASP A 109 -0.56 -23.51 -4.08
C ASP A 109 0.40 -24.70 -4.33
N LEU A 110 1.57 -24.67 -3.69
CA LEU A 110 2.60 -25.68 -3.86
C LEU A 110 2.18 -27.01 -3.25
N ARG A 111 2.16 -28.06 -4.09
CA ARG A 111 1.87 -29.44 -3.68
C ARG A 111 3.05 -30.39 -3.79
N SER A 112 4.03 -30.02 -4.59
CA SER A 112 5.22 -30.81 -4.86
C SER A 112 6.42 -29.90 -5.03
N THR A 113 7.58 -30.38 -4.64
CA THR A 113 8.87 -29.74 -4.91
C THR A 113 9.71 -30.67 -5.77
N ILE A 114 10.50 -30.10 -6.67
CA ILE A 114 11.56 -30.84 -7.35
C ILE A 114 12.83 -30.01 -7.34
N GLY A 115 13.88 -30.65 -6.87
CA GLY A 115 15.23 -30.15 -6.93
C GLY A 115 15.91 -30.62 -8.19
N LEU A 116 16.53 -29.72 -8.96
CA LEU A 116 17.44 -30.16 -10.01
C LEU A 116 18.73 -30.67 -9.34
N PRO A 117 19.18 -31.89 -9.68
CA PRO A 117 20.45 -32.42 -9.21
C PRO A 117 21.57 -31.40 -9.37
N ILE A 118 22.36 -31.20 -8.30
CA ILE A 118 23.42 -30.20 -8.24
C ILE A 118 24.50 -30.43 -9.31
N ASP A 119 24.73 -31.69 -9.67
CA ASP A 119 25.62 -32.12 -10.75
C ASP A 119 25.10 -31.69 -12.13
N LEU A 120 23.80 -31.44 -12.29
CA LEU A 120 23.23 -30.87 -13.51
C LEU A 120 23.33 -29.34 -13.55
N VAL A 121 23.58 -28.67 -12.42
CA VAL A 121 23.83 -27.22 -12.36
C VAL A 121 25.30 -26.98 -12.06
N SER A 122 26.12 -26.93 -13.12
CA SER A 122 27.57 -26.81 -12.95
C SER A 122 27.95 -25.56 -12.12
N ARG A 123 28.98 -25.67 -11.28
CA ARG A 123 29.54 -24.51 -10.55
C ARG A 123 29.86 -23.35 -11.51
N ASP A 124 30.26 -23.68 -12.74
CA ASP A 124 30.51 -22.72 -13.80
C ASP A 124 29.23 -22.00 -14.26
N GLN A 125 28.08 -22.70 -14.33
CA GLN A 125 26.80 -22.08 -14.62
C GLN A 125 26.35 -21.15 -13.51
N LEU A 126 26.52 -21.52 -12.23
CA LEU A 126 26.22 -20.62 -11.10
C LEU A 126 27.12 -19.38 -11.14
N LYS A 127 28.42 -19.56 -11.39
CA LYS A 127 29.37 -18.46 -11.53
C LYS A 127 29.02 -17.56 -12.72
N SER A 128 28.66 -18.15 -13.86
CA SER A 128 28.24 -17.44 -15.07
C SER A 128 26.95 -16.64 -14.81
N ASN A 129 25.96 -17.24 -14.15
CA ASN A 129 24.72 -16.56 -13.76
C ASN A 129 24.97 -15.40 -12.81
N ARG A 130 25.87 -15.56 -11.83
CA ARG A 130 26.26 -14.48 -10.92
C ARG A 130 26.94 -13.33 -11.67
N GLN A 131 27.91 -13.63 -12.53
CA GLN A 131 28.59 -12.63 -13.36
C GLN A 131 27.64 -11.91 -14.30
N TRP A 132 26.71 -12.65 -14.92
CA TRP A 132 25.68 -12.09 -15.79
C TRP A 132 24.74 -11.16 -15.00
N ARG A 133 24.26 -11.60 -13.82
CA ARG A 133 23.41 -10.79 -12.94
C ARG A 133 24.14 -9.52 -12.53
N ASP A 134 25.36 -9.63 -12.02
CA ASP A 134 26.14 -8.49 -11.55
C ASP A 134 26.41 -7.50 -12.70
N LYS A 135 26.68 -8.00 -13.91
CA LYS A 135 26.79 -7.17 -15.13
C LYS A 135 25.48 -6.42 -15.41
N LYS A 136 24.33 -7.09 -15.34
CA LYS A 136 23.01 -6.47 -15.58
C LYS A 136 22.65 -5.44 -14.51
N LEU A 137 22.99 -5.70 -13.25
CA LEU A 137 22.83 -4.76 -12.15
C LEU A 137 23.69 -3.50 -12.37
N SER A 138 24.93 -3.65 -12.82
CA SER A 138 25.80 -2.51 -13.17
C SER A 138 25.25 -1.71 -14.34
N GLN A 139 24.81 -2.38 -15.41
CA GLN A 139 24.15 -1.73 -16.55
C GLN A 139 22.89 -0.96 -16.14
N ALA A 140 22.06 -1.56 -15.28
CA ALA A 140 20.88 -0.88 -14.76
C ALA A 140 21.26 0.36 -13.95
N LYS A 141 22.29 0.30 -13.10
CA LYS A 141 22.75 1.46 -12.32
C LYS A 141 23.24 2.61 -13.20
N GLU A 142 23.96 2.31 -14.28
CA GLU A 142 24.41 3.32 -15.26
C GLU A 142 23.21 3.98 -15.94
N ILE A 143 22.21 3.20 -16.34
CA ILE A 143 20.99 3.72 -16.98
C ILE A 143 20.13 4.53 -15.99
N VAL A 144 20.02 4.10 -14.73
CA VAL A 144 19.25 4.82 -13.69
C VAL A 144 19.81 6.22 -13.44
N ALA A 145 21.13 6.40 -13.59
CA ALA A 145 21.77 7.71 -13.49
C ALA A 145 21.38 8.64 -14.66
N ASP A 146 20.98 8.08 -15.80
CA ASP A 146 20.53 8.81 -16.98
C ASP A 146 18.99 8.91 -17.02
N SER A 147 18.46 10.10 -16.71
CA SER A 147 17.04 10.35 -16.37
C SER A 147 15.98 10.01 -17.44
N GLY A 148 16.36 9.47 -18.61
CA GLY A 148 15.48 9.31 -19.78
C GLY A 148 14.95 7.90 -20.10
N SER A 149 15.32 6.84 -19.38
CA SER A 149 15.30 5.50 -19.98
C SER A 149 14.44 4.42 -19.30
N ARG A 150 13.14 4.68 -19.17
CA ARG A 150 12.20 3.67 -18.65
C ARG A 150 12.14 2.42 -19.55
N SER A 151 12.26 2.58 -20.86
CA SER A 151 12.19 1.46 -21.82
C SER A 151 13.44 0.56 -21.77
N GLN A 152 14.64 1.11 -21.57
CA GLN A 152 15.85 0.29 -21.46
C GLN A 152 15.88 -0.46 -20.11
N ILE A 153 15.43 0.18 -19.02
CA ILE A 153 15.28 -0.50 -17.73
C ILE A 153 14.27 -1.65 -17.82
N ALA A 154 13.14 -1.45 -18.51
CA ALA A 154 12.14 -2.51 -18.69
C ALA A 154 12.75 -3.78 -19.31
N GLY A 155 13.59 -3.63 -20.36
CA GLY A 155 14.29 -4.77 -20.96
C GLY A 155 15.20 -5.52 -19.97
N ILE A 156 15.96 -4.80 -19.14
CA ILE A 156 16.82 -5.43 -18.12
C ILE A 156 16.00 -6.12 -17.03
N VAL A 157 14.92 -5.47 -16.59
CA VAL A 157 13.99 -6.01 -15.57
C VAL A 157 13.35 -7.30 -16.07
N ASP A 158 12.86 -7.33 -17.32
CA ASP A 158 12.27 -8.52 -17.92
C ASP A 158 13.29 -9.66 -18.03
N GLU A 159 14.52 -9.37 -18.48
CA GLU A 159 15.60 -10.36 -18.53
C GLU A 159 15.94 -10.93 -17.14
N LEU A 160 16.01 -10.08 -16.11
CA LEU A 160 16.26 -10.50 -14.73
C LEU A 160 15.13 -11.38 -14.20
N CYS A 161 13.88 -10.96 -14.38
CA CYS A 161 12.69 -11.72 -14.00
C CYS A 161 12.66 -13.09 -14.69
N HIS A 162 12.92 -13.14 -16.00
CA HIS A 162 12.93 -14.38 -16.77
C HIS A 162 14.00 -15.38 -16.27
N ARG A 163 15.09 -14.90 -15.67
CA ARG A 163 16.14 -15.73 -15.07
C ARG A 163 15.98 -15.95 -13.56
N GLY A 164 14.85 -15.56 -12.97
CA GLY A 164 14.55 -15.78 -11.55
C GLY A 164 15.15 -14.75 -10.59
N PHE A 165 15.65 -13.61 -11.08
CA PHE A 165 16.16 -12.50 -10.27
C PHE A 165 15.09 -11.41 -10.07
N SER A 166 13.87 -11.80 -9.71
CA SER A 166 12.71 -10.89 -9.58
C SER A 166 12.88 -9.85 -8.48
N ILE A 167 13.60 -10.21 -7.41
CA ILE A 167 13.94 -9.30 -6.31
C ILE A 167 14.85 -8.17 -6.80
N GLU A 168 15.96 -8.53 -7.47
CA GLU A 168 16.88 -7.56 -8.05
C GLU A 168 16.19 -6.66 -9.08
N ALA A 169 15.30 -7.25 -9.90
CA ALA A 169 14.49 -6.53 -10.86
C ALA A 169 13.56 -5.51 -10.17
N GLY A 170 12.87 -5.90 -9.10
CA GLY A 170 12.02 -5.01 -8.31
C GLY A 170 12.81 -3.87 -7.64
N LEU A 171 14.03 -4.16 -7.15
CA LEU A 171 14.91 -3.13 -6.57
C LEU A 171 15.33 -2.09 -7.62
N ILE A 172 15.70 -2.54 -8.82
CA ILE A 172 16.02 -1.66 -9.95
C ILE A 172 14.82 -0.78 -10.30
N LEU A 173 13.61 -1.34 -10.41
CA LEU A 173 12.40 -0.57 -10.70
C LEU A 173 12.16 0.52 -9.65
N ALA A 174 12.28 0.17 -8.37
CA ALA A 174 12.11 1.12 -7.28
C ALA A 174 13.16 2.23 -7.29
N ASP A 175 14.44 1.89 -7.50
CA ASP A 175 15.54 2.88 -7.57
C ASP A 175 15.41 3.78 -8.81
N THR A 176 14.97 3.22 -9.95
CA THR A 176 14.66 3.97 -11.17
C THR A 176 13.55 4.98 -10.92
N ALA A 177 12.46 4.54 -10.30
CA ALA A 177 11.31 5.39 -9.99
C ALA A 177 11.71 6.54 -9.05
N LYS A 178 12.55 6.25 -8.05
CA LYS A 178 13.12 7.24 -7.13
C LYS A 178 13.96 8.28 -7.87
N ALA A 179 14.88 7.83 -8.75
CA ALA A 179 15.74 8.71 -9.54
C ALA A 179 14.94 9.63 -10.47
N GLN A 180 13.87 9.10 -11.07
CA GLN A 180 12.95 9.85 -11.93
C GLN A 180 11.92 10.70 -11.18
N LYS A 181 11.98 10.74 -9.83
CA LYS A 181 11.03 11.45 -8.97
C LYS A 181 9.57 11.05 -9.26
N GLN A 182 9.34 9.76 -9.47
CA GLN A 182 8.03 9.14 -9.70
C GLN A 182 7.59 8.40 -8.43
N PRO A 183 7.11 9.12 -7.39
CA PRO A 183 6.92 8.53 -6.06
C PRO A 183 5.83 7.45 -6.02
N LEU A 184 4.83 7.49 -6.91
CA LEU A 184 3.81 6.45 -6.98
C LEU A 184 4.36 5.13 -7.54
N TRP A 185 5.21 5.22 -8.56
CA TRP A 185 5.86 4.06 -9.13
C TRP A 185 6.89 3.46 -8.16
N GLU A 186 7.60 4.32 -7.41
CA GLU A 186 8.49 3.87 -6.32
C GLU A 186 7.69 3.13 -5.24
N LEU A 187 6.52 3.69 -4.86
CA LEU A 187 5.64 3.11 -3.84
C LEU A 187 5.17 1.72 -4.24
N GLU A 188 4.63 1.59 -5.45
CA GLU A 188 4.17 0.30 -6.01
C GLU A 188 5.30 -0.74 -6.01
N SER A 189 6.47 -0.36 -6.51
CA SER A 189 7.63 -1.26 -6.61
C SER A 189 8.13 -1.71 -5.23
N ARG A 190 8.19 -0.80 -4.26
CA ARG A 190 8.64 -1.11 -2.89
C ARG A 190 7.63 -1.96 -2.12
N LEU A 191 6.33 -1.74 -2.31
CA LEU A 191 5.29 -2.57 -1.71
C LEU A 191 5.40 -4.03 -2.19
N ALA A 192 5.52 -4.24 -3.50
CA ALA A 192 5.69 -5.57 -4.08
C ALA A 192 6.94 -6.28 -3.54
N LEU A 193 8.05 -5.56 -3.36
CA LEU A 193 9.26 -6.11 -2.75
C LEU A 193 9.03 -6.53 -1.29
N VAL A 194 8.43 -5.67 -0.47
CA VAL A 194 8.18 -5.97 0.94
C VAL A 194 7.23 -7.16 1.10
N GLU A 195 6.20 -7.26 0.27
CA GLU A 195 5.31 -8.42 0.23
C GLU A 195 6.05 -9.71 -0.12
N GLY A 196 6.98 -9.66 -1.09
CA GLY A 196 7.79 -10.81 -1.48
C GLY A 196 8.82 -11.24 -0.44
N PHE A 197 9.38 -10.30 0.33
CA PHE A 197 10.42 -10.61 1.34
C PHE A 197 9.87 -11.03 2.71
N GLY A 198 8.63 -10.68 3.04
CA GLY A 198 8.07 -10.88 4.37
C GLY A 198 8.89 -10.18 5.47
N ASN A 199 8.93 -10.78 6.67
CA ASN A 199 9.68 -10.26 7.84
C ASN A 199 11.14 -10.74 7.86
N SER A 200 11.86 -10.57 6.75
CA SER A 200 13.27 -10.97 6.65
C SER A 200 14.21 -9.77 6.75
N GLN A 201 15.46 -10.03 7.16
CA GLN A 201 16.55 -9.04 7.16
C GLN A 201 16.77 -8.40 5.77
N ALA A 202 16.50 -9.16 4.70
CA ALA A 202 16.58 -8.65 3.32
C ALA A 202 15.52 -7.58 3.01
N ALA A 203 14.40 -7.55 3.75
CA ALA A 203 13.35 -6.54 3.57
C ALA A 203 13.74 -5.16 4.13
N LEU A 204 14.69 -5.09 5.08
CA LEU A 204 15.00 -3.88 5.85
C LEU A 204 15.26 -2.63 5.00
N PRO A 205 16.09 -2.67 3.94
CA PRO A 205 16.32 -1.49 3.10
C PRO A 205 15.04 -1.01 2.38
N SER A 206 14.20 -1.94 1.93
CA SER A 206 12.95 -1.61 1.22
C SER A 206 11.88 -1.11 2.18
N LEU A 207 11.77 -1.70 3.38
CA LEU A 207 10.89 -1.20 4.45
C LEU A 207 11.28 0.22 4.86
N TYR A 208 12.58 0.49 5.03
CA TYR A 208 13.08 1.81 5.40
C TYR A 208 12.79 2.85 4.31
N ALA A 209 13.09 2.51 3.04
CA ALA A 209 12.78 3.37 1.90
C ALA A 209 11.27 3.63 1.78
N LEU A 210 10.43 2.61 2.02
CA LEU A 210 8.97 2.71 1.99
C LEU A 210 8.44 3.62 3.11
N GLY A 211 8.94 3.49 4.34
CA GLY A 211 8.60 4.40 5.44
C GLY A 211 8.96 5.86 5.12
N GLY A 212 10.16 6.10 4.58
CA GLY A 212 10.59 7.42 4.14
C GLY A 212 9.75 7.98 2.98
N LEU A 213 9.35 7.13 2.03
CA LEU A 213 8.50 7.50 0.91
C LEU A 213 7.07 7.83 1.36
N LEU A 214 6.47 7.03 2.24
CA LEU A 214 5.15 7.27 2.81
C LEU A 214 5.12 8.57 3.62
N ARG A 215 6.19 8.86 4.36
CA ARG A 215 6.36 10.17 5.03
C ARG A 215 6.36 11.33 4.02
N LYS A 216 7.09 11.21 2.90
CA LYS A 216 7.08 12.21 1.81
C LYS A 216 5.70 12.36 1.17
N LEU A 217 4.96 11.26 1.03
CA LEU A 217 3.60 11.18 0.52
C LEU A 217 2.52 11.59 1.54
N LYS A 218 2.94 12.13 2.70
CA LYS A 218 2.06 12.64 3.76
C LYS A 218 1.15 11.57 4.36
N GLU A 219 1.66 10.34 4.47
CA GLU A 219 1.01 9.18 5.11
C GLU A 219 1.78 8.76 6.38
N PRO A 220 1.86 9.61 7.43
CA PRO A 220 2.74 9.35 8.57
C PRO A 220 2.33 8.12 9.39
N GLY A 221 1.03 7.80 9.48
CA GLY A 221 0.55 6.61 10.18
C GLY A 221 1.06 5.33 9.53
N LEU A 222 0.92 5.21 8.21
CA LEU A 222 1.47 4.07 7.47
C LEU A 222 3.01 4.03 7.54
N ALA A 223 3.67 5.19 7.42
CA ALA A 223 5.12 5.27 7.57
C ALA A 223 5.57 4.72 8.94
N GLN A 224 4.88 5.10 10.01
CA GLN A 224 5.13 4.62 11.35
C GLN A 224 4.95 3.10 11.45
N ASP A 225 3.91 2.53 10.83
CA ASP A 225 3.68 1.08 10.83
C ASP A 225 4.84 0.33 10.14
N TYR A 226 5.35 0.83 9.02
CA TYR A 226 6.50 0.23 8.35
C TYR A 226 7.80 0.37 9.15
N PHE A 227 8.02 1.50 9.82
CA PHE A 227 9.16 1.65 10.72
C PHE A 227 9.06 0.73 11.95
N LYS A 228 7.86 0.52 12.52
CA LYS A 228 7.65 -0.46 13.59
C LYS A 228 7.94 -1.89 13.12
N LYS A 229 7.57 -2.25 11.89
CA LYS A 229 7.93 -3.55 11.29
C LYS A 229 9.44 -3.74 11.20
N ILE A 230 10.21 -2.69 10.94
CA ILE A 230 11.68 -2.75 10.97
C ILE A 230 12.17 -3.10 12.38
N LEU A 231 11.68 -2.43 13.42
CA LEU A 231 12.09 -2.71 14.79
C LEU A 231 11.76 -4.15 15.24
N GLN A 232 10.75 -4.79 14.66
CA GLN A 232 10.44 -6.20 14.90
C GLN A 232 11.46 -7.16 14.26
N ILE A 233 12.18 -6.73 13.22
CA ILE A 233 13.19 -7.52 12.50
C ILE A 233 14.59 -7.20 13.05
N ASP A 234 14.88 -5.92 13.30
CA ASP A 234 16.14 -5.42 13.86
C ASP A 234 15.89 -4.11 14.65
N GLU A 235 16.00 -4.19 15.98
CA GLU A 235 15.77 -3.07 16.90
C GLU A 235 16.79 -1.92 16.76
N ASN A 236 17.94 -2.17 16.12
CA ASN A 236 19.06 -1.23 16.00
C ASN A 236 19.31 -0.78 14.56
N TYR A 237 18.35 -1.02 13.66
CA TYR A 237 18.49 -0.63 12.25
C TYR A 237 18.43 0.89 12.06
N LEU A 238 19.58 1.50 11.72
CA LEU A 238 19.71 2.93 11.39
C LEU A 238 19.09 3.85 12.47
N ASP A 239 18.37 4.88 12.06
CA ASP A 239 17.70 5.91 12.86
C ASP A 239 16.19 5.65 13.03
N VAL A 240 15.73 4.41 12.88
CA VAL A 240 14.29 4.08 12.82
C VAL A 240 13.52 4.53 14.08
N LYS A 241 14.13 4.45 15.27
CA LYS A 241 13.53 4.95 16.52
C LYS A 241 13.28 6.46 16.45
N GLU A 242 14.28 7.23 16.01
CA GLU A 242 14.16 8.69 15.84
C GLU A 242 13.10 9.06 14.79
N GLN A 243 12.99 8.28 13.71
CA GLN A 243 11.95 8.46 12.69
C GLN A 243 10.54 8.25 13.28
N ILE A 244 10.34 7.22 14.10
CA ILE A 244 9.05 6.95 14.76
C ILE A 244 8.69 8.09 15.72
N ASP A 245 9.62 8.55 16.54
CA ASP A 245 9.39 9.64 17.50
C ASP A 245 9.08 10.95 16.78
N SER A 246 9.80 11.25 15.70
CA SER A 246 9.50 12.40 14.83
C SER A 246 8.11 12.31 14.20
N LEU A 247 7.63 11.11 13.85
CA LEU A 247 6.30 10.94 13.28
C LEU A 247 5.18 11.11 14.32
N GLN A 248 5.41 10.75 15.59
CA GLN A 248 4.38 10.90 16.65
C GLN A 248 3.95 12.37 16.87
N SER A 249 4.83 13.31 16.54
CA SER A 249 4.55 14.76 16.59
C SER A 249 4.08 15.34 15.25
N ASP A 250 3.95 14.53 14.20
CA ASP A 250 3.46 14.99 12.89
C ASP A 250 1.96 15.36 12.99
N PRO A 251 1.57 16.60 12.62
CA PRO A 251 0.17 17.05 12.69
C PRO A 251 -0.81 16.15 11.94
N LEU A 252 -0.35 15.44 10.91
CA LEU A 252 -1.17 14.56 10.10
C LEU A 252 -1.43 13.20 10.77
N MET A 253 -0.72 12.83 11.84
CA MET A 253 -0.98 11.57 12.57
C MET A 253 -2.41 11.50 13.10
N HIS A 254 -2.96 12.62 13.56
CA HIS A 254 -4.33 12.69 14.07
C HIS A 254 -5.40 12.59 12.95
N LEU A 255 -4.99 12.75 11.69
CA LEU A 255 -5.86 12.64 10.51
C LEU A 255 -5.88 11.21 9.96
N CYS A 256 -5.01 10.32 10.44
CA CYS A 256 -4.99 8.91 10.05
C CYS A 256 -6.10 8.06 10.73
N SER A 257 -7.05 8.68 11.45
CA SER A 257 -8.15 7.91 12.06
C SER A 257 -9.13 7.36 11.02
N GLU A 258 -9.72 6.20 11.27
CA GLU A 258 -10.79 5.60 10.45
C GLU A 258 -11.99 6.53 10.23
N LYS A 259 -12.15 7.55 11.09
CA LYS A 259 -13.20 8.56 11.00
C LYS A 259 -12.67 9.80 10.26
N ASP A 260 -12.54 9.64 8.95
CA ASP A 260 -13.04 10.60 7.95
C ASP A 260 -12.81 12.10 8.27
N VAL A 261 -11.57 12.46 8.62
CA VAL A 261 -11.11 13.84 8.81
C VAL A 261 -9.64 13.92 8.39
N ARG A 262 -9.13 14.71 7.45
CA ARG A 262 -9.63 15.73 6.51
C ARG A 262 -8.41 16.25 5.73
N GLY A 263 -8.65 16.85 4.58
CA GLY A 263 -7.82 17.87 3.95
C GLY A 263 -8.43 18.18 2.59
N ASP A 264 -8.54 19.45 2.22
CA ASP A 264 -9.01 19.78 0.88
C ASP A 264 -7.80 19.93 -0.03
N LEU A 265 -7.71 19.13 -1.08
CA LEU A 265 -6.66 19.28 -2.08
C LEU A 265 -6.88 20.60 -2.83
N MET A 266 -6.08 21.62 -2.52
CA MET A 266 -6.15 22.93 -3.19
C MET A 266 -5.58 22.90 -4.61
N GLN A 267 -4.77 21.89 -4.96
CA GLN A 267 -4.17 21.75 -6.28
C GLN A 267 -4.93 20.71 -7.11
N LYS A 268 -5.69 21.17 -8.10
CA LYS A 268 -6.44 20.31 -9.05
C LYS A 268 -5.59 19.20 -9.69
N GLY A 269 -4.30 19.46 -9.90
CA GLY A 269 -3.36 18.50 -10.48
C GLY A 269 -2.99 17.33 -9.55
N GLN A 270 -3.20 17.45 -8.24
CA GLN A 270 -2.83 16.42 -7.26
C GLN A 270 -3.89 15.33 -7.09
N VAL A 271 -5.14 15.57 -7.51
CA VAL A 271 -6.24 14.61 -7.30
C VAL A 271 -5.95 13.26 -7.95
N LEU A 272 -5.50 13.25 -9.21
CA LEU A 272 -5.19 12.01 -9.92
C LEU A 272 -3.99 11.29 -9.29
N GLN A 273 -3.01 12.04 -8.80
CA GLN A 273 -1.85 11.47 -8.11
C GLN A 273 -2.27 10.81 -6.78
N GLU A 274 -3.05 11.52 -5.97
CA GLU A 274 -3.56 11.01 -4.70
C GLU A 274 -4.52 9.82 -4.91
N LEU A 275 -5.36 9.87 -5.94
CA LEU A 275 -6.22 8.75 -6.32
C LEU A 275 -5.41 7.53 -6.76
N GLY A 276 -4.34 7.73 -7.52
CA GLY A 276 -3.36 6.70 -7.86
C GLY A 276 -2.72 6.09 -6.61
N LYS A 277 -2.24 6.94 -5.68
CA LYS A 277 -1.70 6.52 -4.37
C LYS A 277 -2.69 5.66 -3.60
N TYR A 278 -3.94 6.11 -3.46
CA TYR A 278 -4.99 5.39 -2.73
C TYR A 278 -5.32 4.05 -3.38
N THR A 279 -5.31 3.99 -4.71
CA THR A 279 -5.50 2.74 -5.46
C THR A 279 -4.38 1.74 -5.17
N ILE A 280 -3.11 2.19 -5.19
CA ILE A 280 -1.95 1.36 -4.85
C ILE A 280 -2.03 0.86 -3.40
N LEU A 281 -2.42 1.73 -2.46
CA LEU A 281 -2.59 1.39 -1.05
C LEU A 281 -3.84 0.55 -0.76
N ASN A 282 -4.62 0.18 -1.78
CA ASN A 282 -5.91 -0.49 -1.66
C ASN A 282 -6.89 0.21 -0.69
N LYS A 283 -6.85 1.55 -0.64
CA LYS A 283 -7.78 2.40 0.11
C LYS A 283 -8.77 3.11 -0.81
N LYS A 284 -10.05 3.16 -0.40
CA LYS A 284 -11.06 3.96 -1.09
C LYS A 284 -10.72 5.44 -0.94
N PHE A 285 -10.66 6.16 -2.05
CA PHE A 285 -10.45 7.60 -2.07
C PHE A 285 -11.72 8.29 -1.56
N SER A 286 -11.61 8.99 -0.43
CA SER A 286 -12.71 9.64 0.28
C SER A 286 -12.51 11.15 0.48
N TRP A 287 -11.57 11.75 -0.25
CA TRP A 287 -11.22 13.16 -0.09
C TRP A 287 -12.31 14.07 -0.64
N ARG A 288 -12.47 15.24 0.00
CA ARG A 288 -13.06 16.42 -0.63
C ARG A 288 -11.94 17.22 -1.27
N VAL A 289 -12.21 17.79 -2.43
CA VAL A 289 -11.22 18.56 -3.18
C VAL A 289 -11.78 19.96 -3.38
N VAL A 290 -11.09 20.97 -2.86
CA VAL A 290 -11.43 22.37 -3.16
C VAL A 290 -11.04 22.67 -4.59
N VAL A 291 -12.06 22.95 -5.40
CA VAL A 291 -11.94 23.29 -6.81
C VAL A 291 -11.66 24.78 -6.98
N LYS A 292 -12.29 25.62 -6.16
CA LYS A 292 -12.13 27.08 -6.20
C LYS A 292 -12.45 27.65 -4.81
N THR A 293 -11.66 28.62 -4.38
CA THR A 293 -12.00 29.49 -3.24
C THR A 293 -12.37 30.85 -3.81
N GLY A 294 -13.49 31.43 -3.37
CA GLY A 294 -13.88 32.78 -3.79
C GLY A 294 -13.33 33.86 -2.85
N LYS A 295 -13.71 35.11 -3.14
CA LYS A 295 -13.30 36.27 -2.33
C LYS A 295 -13.93 36.19 -0.94
N THR A 296 -13.15 36.47 0.09
CA THR A 296 -13.62 36.60 1.47
C THR A 296 -14.61 37.76 1.59
N LEU A 297 -15.71 37.56 2.31
CA LEU A 297 -16.71 38.57 2.61
C LEU A 297 -16.72 38.85 4.11
N PHE A 298 -16.82 40.12 4.48
CA PHE A 298 -16.87 40.55 5.87
C PHE A 298 -18.21 41.19 6.20
N PHE A 299 -18.77 40.76 7.31
CA PHE A 299 -20.01 41.28 7.88
C PHE A 299 -19.71 41.87 9.25
N ASN A 300 -20.14 43.11 9.48
CA ASN A 300 -19.95 43.78 10.77
C ASN A 300 -20.84 43.21 11.90
N THR A 301 -21.73 42.26 11.55
CA THR A 301 -22.66 41.61 12.46
C THR A 301 -22.34 40.13 12.58
N HIS A 302 -22.64 39.56 13.76
CA HIS A 302 -22.57 38.12 13.98
C HIS A 302 -23.75 37.45 13.29
N LEU A 303 -23.47 36.59 12.32
CA LEU A 303 -24.47 35.82 11.60
C LEU A 303 -24.89 34.61 12.43
N ASN A 304 -26.18 34.47 12.67
CA ASN A 304 -26.76 33.24 13.18
C ASN A 304 -26.70 32.18 12.06
N THR A 305 -26.03 31.06 12.32
CA THR A 305 -25.80 30.01 11.33
C THR A 305 -27.11 29.38 10.85
N GLN A 306 -28.12 29.25 11.71
CA GLN A 306 -29.40 28.66 11.34
C GLN A 306 -30.21 29.60 10.44
N ASP A 307 -30.19 30.91 10.71
CA ASP A 307 -30.87 31.90 9.87
C ASP A 307 -30.23 31.96 8.48
N ALA A 308 -28.90 31.88 8.43
CA ALA A 308 -28.17 31.80 7.17
C ALA A 308 -28.50 30.53 6.37
N VAL A 309 -28.61 29.37 7.03
CA VAL A 309 -29.04 28.11 6.39
C VAL A 309 -30.45 28.23 5.83
N ASN A 310 -31.39 28.76 6.62
CA ASN A 310 -32.78 28.92 6.20
C ASN A 310 -32.88 29.86 4.99
N SER A 311 -32.16 30.99 5.02
CA SER A 311 -32.15 31.95 3.92
C SER A 311 -31.56 31.36 2.64
N ILE A 312 -30.42 30.67 2.73
CA ILE A 312 -29.83 29.98 1.57
C ILE A 312 -30.78 28.91 1.04
N SER A 313 -31.37 28.09 1.92
CA SER A 313 -32.31 27.04 1.53
C SER A 313 -33.48 27.61 0.71
N MET A 314 -34.12 28.68 1.20
CA MET A 314 -35.22 29.35 0.49
C MET A 314 -34.77 29.95 -0.86
N ALA A 315 -33.58 30.53 -0.91
CA ALA A 315 -33.05 31.16 -2.12
C ALA A 315 -32.71 30.11 -3.20
N VAL A 316 -32.09 29.00 -2.80
CA VAL A 316 -31.78 27.89 -3.69
C VAL A 316 -33.06 27.18 -4.15
N GLU A 317 -34.07 27.04 -3.28
CA GLU A 317 -35.39 26.46 -3.64
C GLU A 317 -36.08 27.22 -4.75
N LYS A 318 -36.07 28.55 -4.65
CA LYS A 318 -36.63 29.41 -5.67
C LYS A 318 -35.89 29.28 -7.01
N TYR A 319 -34.59 29.00 -6.97
CA TYR A 319 -33.75 28.91 -8.15
C TYR A 319 -33.87 27.54 -8.85
N GLU A 320 -33.88 26.43 -8.10
CA GLU A 320 -33.85 25.08 -8.68
C GLU A 320 -34.60 24.03 -7.81
N PRO A 321 -35.94 24.04 -7.78
CA PRO A 321 -36.79 23.45 -6.72
C PRO A 321 -36.80 21.92 -6.54
N ALA A 322 -35.89 21.13 -7.12
CA ALA A 322 -36.03 19.66 -7.11
C ALA A 322 -34.76 18.83 -6.87
N THR A 323 -33.56 19.42 -6.69
CA THR A 323 -32.32 18.62 -6.77
C THR A 323 -31.21 19.05 -5.82
N TYR A 324 -31.50 19.56 -4.64
CA TYR A 324 -30.43 19.97 -3.70
C TYR A 324 -30.77 19.64 -2.25
N SER A 325 -29.72 19.65 -1.42
CA SER A 325 -29.83 19.63 0.03
C SER A 325 -28.96 20.74 0.61
N VAL A 326 -29.55 21.57 1.49
CA VAL A 326 -28.82 22.58 2.26
C VAL A 326 -28.74 22.10 3.71
N GLY A 327 -27.54 22.11 4.28
CA GLY A 327 -27.35 21.69 5.66
C GLY A 327 -26.12 22.31 6.29
N LEU A 328 -26.03 22.19 7.61
CA LEU A 328 -24.81 22.50 8.35
C LEU A 328 -23.90 21.29 8.36
N SER A 329 -22.61 21.53 8.13
CA SER A 329 -21.57 20.52 8.29
C SER A 329 -20.42 21.12 9.08
N GLN A 330 -19.96 20.42 10.11
CA GLN A 330 -18.71 20.78 10.76
C GLN A 330 -17.56 20.12 10.00
N GLY A 331 -16.61 20.95 9.54
CA GLY A 331 -15.43 20.58 8.79
C GLY A 331 -14.15 21.10 9.46
N ARG A 332 -12.99 20.58 9.05
CA ARG A 332 -11.64 21.01 9.40
C ARG A 332 -11.02 21.23 8.04
N LEU A 333 -10.59 22.45 7.79
CA LEU A 333 -9.89 22.80 6.59
C LEU A 333 -8.41 22.68 6.88
N PHE A 334 -7.69 21.88 6.10
CA PHE A 334 -6.24 21.87 6.15
C PHE A 334 -5.71 22.87 5.14
N THR A 335 -5.11 23.96 5.62
CA THR A 335 -4.56 25.04 4.76
C THR A 335 -3.11 24.78 4.35
N GLY A 336 -2.61 23.56 4.58
CA GLY A 336 -1.21 23.18 4.36
C GLY A 336 -0.30 23.43 5.56
N LYS A 337 -0.65 24.37 6.44
CA LYS A 337 0.12 24.68 7.66
C LYS A 337 -0.66 24.43 8.94
N GLU A 338 -1.96 24.69 8.89
CA GLU A 338 -2.83 24.63 10.06
C GLU A 338 -4.09 23.85 9.72
N LEU A 339 -4.61 23.19 10.75
CA LEU A 339 -5.91 22.55 10.73
C LEU A 339 -6.89 23.49 11.43
N LYS A 340 -7.89 23.99 10.69
CA LYS A 340 -8.88 24.92 11.23
C LYS A 340 -10.25 24.28 11.25
N ASP A 341 -10.87 24.16 12.43
CA ASP A 341 -12.29 23.81 12.50
C ASP A 341 -13.11 24.94 11.86
N THR A 342 -14.00 24.57 10.95
CA THR A 342 -14.85 25.47 10.17
C THR A 342 -16.28 24.95 10.19
N THR A 343 -17.24 25.83 10.44
CA THR A 343 -18.65 25.54 10.23
C THR A 343 -19.02 25.89 8.79
N TRP A 344 -19.57 24.92 8.07
CA TRP A 344 -19.96 25.05 6.68
C TRP A 344 -21.48 25.11 6.56
N ILE A 345 -21.99 26.07 5.80
CA ILE A 345 -23.29 25.91 5.14
C ILE A 345 -23.02 25.22 3.82
N TYR A 346 -23.49 23.98 3.69
CA TYR A 346 -23.16 23.08 2.61
C TYR A 346 -24.37 22.88 1.71
N VAL A 347 -24.19 23.09 0.41
CA VAL A 347 -25.21 22.92 -0.63
C VAL A 347 -24.70 21.87 -1.60
N SER A 348 -25.34 20.70 -1.61
CA SER A 348 -25.02 19.61 -2.54
C SER A 348 -26.15 19.34 -3.51
N LEU A 349 -25.78 18.89 -4.71
CA LEU A 349 -26.70 18.44 -5.72
C LEU A 349 -27.10 16.99 -5.44
N ASN A 350 -28.39 16.67 -5.38
CA ASN A 350 -28.91 15.30 -5.19
C ASN A 350 -28.77 14.41 -6.44
N LYS A 351 -27.89 14.76 -7.38
CA LYS A 351 -27.61 13.93 -8.58
C LYS A 351 -26.34 13.12 -8.33
N THR A 352 -26.50 11.80 -8.33
CA THR A 352 -25.44 10.80 -8.09
C THR A 352 -24.23 10.94 -9.01
N ASP A 353 -24.41 11.53 -10.19
CA ASP A 353 -23.41 11.56 -11.26
C ASP A 353 -22.58 12.84 -11.30
N MET A 354 -22.79 13.75 -10.34
CA MET A 354 -22.05 15.00 -10.19
C MET A 354 -21.72 15.22 -8.71
N PRO A 355 -20.61 14.66 -8.20
CA PRO A 355 -20.19 14.82 -6.81
C PRO A 355 -19.59 16.22 -6.59
N ILE A 356 -20.39 17.25 -6.79
CA ILE A 356 -20.04 18.65 -6.58
C ILE A 356 -20.88 19.25 -5.47
N ALA A 357 -20.27 20.15 -4.72
CA ALA A 357 -20.94 20.91 -3.70
C ALA A 357 -20.39 22.32 -3.61
N PHE A 358 -21.24 23.24 -3.19
CA PHE A 358 -20.84 24.57 -2.76
C PHE A 358 -20.87 24.59 -1.24
N ALA A 359 -19.88 25.21 -0.60
CA ALA A 359 -19.99 25.49 0.82
C ALA A 359 -19.51 26.90 1.17
N LEU A 360 -20.12 27.45 2.21
CA LEU A 360 -19.75 28.72 2.79
C LEU A 360 -19.18 28.50 4.18
N GLY A 361 -17.89 28.79 4.34
CA GLY A 361 -17.20 28.71 5.62
C GLY A 361 -17.52 29.95 6.43
N ILE A 362 -17.98 29.76 7.66
CA ILE A 362 -18.33 30.84 8.57
C ILE A 362 -17.31 30.89 9.71
N HIS A 363 -16.63 32.02 9.84
CA HIS A 363 -15.66 32.28 10.88
C HIS A 363 -16.11 33.50 11.69
N SER A 364 -16.32 33.31 12.99
CA SER A 364 -16.62 34.43 13.89
C SER A 364 -15.34 35.18 14.22
N THR A 365 -15.37 36.51 14.09
CA THR A 365 -14.28 37.42 14.43
C THR A 365 -14.77 38.42 15.49
N THR A 366 -13.86 39.19 16.09
CA THR A 366 -14.24 40.25 17.05
C THR A 366 -15.03 41.39 16.42
N ARG A 367 -15.03 41.51 15.08
CA ARG A 367 -15.70 42.57 14.33
C ARG A 367 -16.97 42.09 13.61
N GLY A 368 -17.40 40.84 13.84
CA GLY A 368 -18.54 40.22 13.18
C GLY A 368 -18.16 38.91 12.50
N SER A 369 -18.70 38.63 11.32
CA SER A 369 -18.54 37.33 10.64
C SER A 369 -17.73 37.45 9.36
N GLU A 370 -16.74 36.58 9.21
CA GLU A 370 -16.01 36.35 7.98
C GLU A 370 -16.62 35.14 7.26
N LEU A 371 -16.96 35.32 5.98
CA LEU A 371 -17.51 34.27 5.12
C LEU A 371 -16.57 34.00 3.97
N ILE A 372 -16.24 32.73 3.75
CA ILE A 372 -15.37 32.33 2.65
C ILE A 372 -16.12 31.29 1.81
N PRO A 373 -16.39 31.56 0.52
CA PRO A 373 -17.07 30.61 -0.37
C PRO A 373 -16.08 29.61 -0.97
N TYR A 374 -16.51 28.35 -1.10
CA TYR A 374 -15.72 27.25 -1.63
C TYR A 374 -16.55 26.39 -2.56
N GLU A 375 -15.93 25.98 -3.67
CA GLU A 375 -16.46 24.96 -4.57
C GLU A 375 -15.72 23.65 -4.30
N PHE A 376 -16.44 22.56 -4.08
CA PHE A 376 -15.89 21.25 -3.77
C PHE A 376 -16.25 20.21 -4.83
N PHE A 377 -15.35 19.26 -5.01
CA PHE A 377 -15.66 17.92 -5.48
C PHE A 377 -15.67 16.99 -4.26
N ASP A 378 -16.85 16.46 -3.92
CA ASP A 378 -17.08 15.65 -2.73
C ASP A 378 -17.37 14.20 -3.08
N THR A 379 -16.35 13.37 -2.92
CA THR A 379 -16.40 11.94 -3.27
C THR A 379 -17.40 11.14 -2.48
N LYS A 380 -17.88 11.65 -1.33
CA LYS A 380 -18.92 10.98 -0.54
C LYS A 380 -20.30 11.03 -1.19
N LEU A 381 -20.50 11.94 -2.14
CA LEU A 381 -21.73 12.05 -2.92
C LEU A 381 -21.82 10.98 -4.01
N LEU A 382 -20.73 10.27 -4.31
CA LEU A 382 -20.78 9.11 -5.17
C LEU A 382 -21.45 7.96 -4.43
N THR A 383 -22.47 7.36 -5.04
CA THR A 383 -23.17 6.20 -4.48
C THR A 383 -22.23 5.02 -4.34
N ASN A 384 -21.81 4.75 -3.10
CA ASN A 384 -20.95 3.64 -2.77
C ASN A 384 -21.81 2.40 -2.50
N SER A 385 -21.89 1.49 -3.48
CA SER A 385 -22.26 0.12 -3.14
C SER A 385 -21.20 -0.42 -2.16
N THR A 386 -21.64 -0.97 -1.03
CA THR A 386 -20.78 -1.58 -0.01
C THR A 386 -19.91 -2.70 -0.60
N GLU A 387 -20.41 -3.37 -1.64
CA GLU A 387 -19.73 -4.47 -2.36
C GLU A 387 -18.68 -3.99 -3.38
N MET A 388 -18.57 -2.68 -3.61
CA MET A 388 -17.64 -2.17 -4.61
C MET A 388 -16.18 -2.29 -4.16
N SER A 389 -15.37 -2.95 -4.98
CA SER A 389 -13.91 -3.01 -4.78
C SER A 389 -13.28 -1.62 -4.80
N THR A 390 -12.20 -1.43 -4.04
CA THR A 390 -11.45 -0.17 -3.98
C THR A 390 -11.07 0.35 -5.37
N ARG A 391 -10.55 -0.53 -6.24
CA ARG A 391 -10.14 -0.16 -7.59
C ARG A 391 -11.31 0.38 -8.42
N LYS A 392 -12.47 -0.29 -8.36
CA LYS A 392 -13.67 0.14 -9.09
C LYS A 392 -14.21 1.47 -8.55
N HIS A 393 -14.19 1.65 -7.23
CA HIS A 393 -14.53 2.90 -6.56
C HIS A 393 -13.64 4.06 -7.04
N ASN A 394 -12.32 3.90 -6.93
CA ASN A 394 -11.37 4.95 -7.33
C ASN A 394 -11.46 5.27 -8.83
N GLN A 395 -11.73 4.30 -9.70
CA GLN A 395 -11.99 4.54 -11.12
C GLN A 395 -13.27 5.37 -11.35
N GLN A 396 -14.32 5.18 -10.55
CA GLN A 396 -15.52 6.02 -10.63
C GLN A 396 -15.23 7.45 -10.19
N VAL A 397 -14.46 7.61 -9.11
CA VAL A 397 -14.00 8.94 -8.66
C VAL A 397 -13.21 9.64 -9.76
N GLU A 398 -12.26 8.94 -10.40
CA GLU A 398 -11.45 9.48 -11.49
C GLU A 398 -12.31 9.95 -12.66
N LYS A 399 -13.26 9.10 -13.10
CA LYS A 399 -14.21 9.46 -14.18
C LYS A 399 -15.04 10.68 -13.82
N ALA A 400 -15.55 10.75 -12.60
CA ALA A 400 -16.32 11.88 -12.11
C ALA A 400 -15.48 13.17 -12.06
N TRP A 401 -14.22 13.08 -11.60
CA TRP A 401 -13.27 14.19 -11.59
C TRP A 401 -12.99 14.71 -12.99
N LEU A 402 -12.68 13.82 -13.94
CA LEU A 402 -12.44 14.20 -15.34
C LEU A 402 -13.69 14.81 -16.00
N LYS A 403 -14.89 14.29 -15.69
CA LYS A 403 -16.17 14.85 -16.14
C LYS A 403 -16.36 16.27 -15.62
N LEU A 404 -16.09 16.52 -14.33
CA LEU A 404 -16.17 17.85 -13.73
C LEU A 404 -15.24 18.86 -14.46
N GLN A 405 -14.00 18.46 -14.76
CA GLN A 405 -13.07 19.36 -15.45
C GLN A 405 -13.56 19.80 -16.83
N ARG A 406 -14.33 18.94 -17.52
CA ARG A 406 -14.84 19.16 -18.88
C ARG A 406 -16.25 19.76 -18.92
N SER A 407 -17.07 19.58 -17.88
CA SER A 407 -18.47 20.00 -17.86
C SER A 407 -18.62 21.50 -17.63
N SER A 408 -19.15 22.22 -18.63
CA SER A 408 -19.62 23.60 -18.48
C SER A 408 -20.77 23.69 -17.49
N ASP A 409 -21.67 22.72 -17.51
CA ASP A 409 -22.89 22.71 -16.69
C ASP A 409 -22.56 22.65 -15.20
N SER A 410 -21.59 21.83 -14.81
CA SER A 410 -21.11 21.75 -13.42
C SER A 410 -20.54 23.08 -12.94
N LYS A 411 -19.76 23.76 -13.80
CA LYS A 411 -19.15 25.06 -13.49
C LYS A 411 -20.20 26.18 -13.41
N ASN A 412 -21.18 26.16 -14.31
CA ASN A 412 -22.28 27.11 -14.31
C ASN A 412 -23.16 26.94 -13.07
N TRP A 413 -23.45 25.68 -12.70
CA TRP A 413 -24.20 25.37 -11.49
C TRP A 413 -23.48 25.89 -10.23
N LEU A 414 -22.19 25.57 -10.06
CA LEU A 414 -21.40 26.06 -8.91
C LEU A 414 -21.41 27.60 -8.82
N ARG A 415 -21.26 28.28 -9.95
CA ARG A 415 -21.29 29.74 -10.02
C ARG A 415 -22.65 30.31 -9.62
N ASN A 416 -23.73 29.75 -10.16
CA ASN A 416 -25.09 30.23 -9.91
C ASN A 416 -25.49 30.00 -8.46
N ILE A 417 -25.24 28.81 -7.91
CA ILE A 417 -25.51 28.51 -6.50
C ILE A 417 -24.66 29.36 -5.57
N GLY A 418 -23.38 29.55 -5.88
CA GLY A 418 -22.52 30.44 -5.10
C GLY A 418 -23.04 31.87 -5.07
N LYS A 419 -23.44 32.41 -6.24
CA LYS A 419 -24.03 33.74 -6.35
C LYS A 419 -25.32 33.88 -5.54
N VAL A 420 -26.27 32.97 -5.72
CA VAL A 420 -27.56 32.97 -5.00
C VAL A 420 -27.35 32.88 -3.48
N SER A 421 -26.43 32.03 -3.03
CA SER A 421 -26.13 31.86 -1.61
C SER A 421 -25.52 33.13 -0.99
N ILE A 422 -24.59 33.77 -1.69
CA ILE A 422 -23.94 35.01 -1.24
C ILE A 422 -24.93 36.18 -1.21
N GLU A 423 -25.76 36.33 -2.24
CA GLU A 423 -26.78 37.37 -2.32
C GLU A 423 -27.82 37.24 -1.19
N SER A 424 -28.24 36.01 -0.88
CA SER A 424 -29.16 35.69 0.22
C SER A 424 -28.59 36.12 1.58
N ILE A 425 -27.34 35.78 1.89
CA ILE A 425 -26.73 36.20 3.17
C ILE A 425 -26.49 37.71 3.22
N SER A 426 -26.13 38.31 2.08
CA SER A 426 -25.96 39.76 1.99
C SER A 426 -27.24 40.52 2.36
N GLN A 427 -28.41 39.95 2.09
CA GLN A 427 -29.70 40.53 2.48
C GLN A 427 -29.96 40.40 3.99
N LEU A 428 -29.51 39.31 4.63
CA LEU A 428 -29.61 39.12 6.09
C LEU A 428 -28.74 40.12 6.87
N GLY A 429 -27.55 40.44 6.37
CA GLY A 429 -26.58 41.29 7.08
C GLY A 429 -26.95 42.78 7.17
N GLY A 430 -28.01 43.22 6.49
CA GLY A 430 -28.33 44.64 6.34
C GLY A 430 -27.39 45.32 5.33
N LYS A 431 -27.96 46.09 4.39
CA LYS A 431 -27.26 46.71 3.24
C LYS A 431 -26.03 47.55 3.63
N SER A 432 -24.86 46.93 3.75
CA SER A 432 -23.58 47.64 3.74
C SER A 432 -22.48 46.74 3.17
N LEU A 433 -22.69 46.28 1.94
CA LEU A 433 -21.58 45.86 1.10
C LEU A 433 -21.17 47.09 0.30
N ALA A 434 -20.03 47.68 0.65
CA ALA A 434 -19.31 48.54 -0.29
C ALA A 434 -19.01 47.68 -1.52
N ARG A 435 -19.77 47.91 -2.61
CA ARG A 435 -19.50 47.29 -3.91
C ARG A 435 -18.10 47.70 -4.33
N THR A 436 -17.14 46.77 -4.23
CA THR A 436 -16.00 46.80 -5.14
C THR A 436 -16.48 46.15 -6.42
N ASP A 437 -16.95 46.99 -7.35
CA ASP A 437 -17.17 46.60 -8.73
C ASP A 437 -15.82 46.14 -9.30
N ASP A 438 -15.62 44.83 -9.39
CA ASP A 438 -14.79 44.14 -10.40
C ASP A 438 -14.84 42.61 -10.16
N GLU A 439 -15.60 41.97 -11.07
CA GLU A 439 -15.68 40.56 -11.50
C GLU A 439 -15.55 39.39 -10.48
N TYR A 440 -16.45 38.42 -10.72
CA TYR A 440 -16.57 37.09 -10.12
C TYR A 440 -16.32 36.00 -11.17
#